data_AF-A0A831W6L5-F1
#
_entry.id   AF-A0A831W6L5-F1
#
_cell.length_a   1.000
_cell.length_b   1.000
_cell.length_c   1.000
_cell.angle_alpha   90.00
_cell.angle_beta   90.00
_cell.angle_gamma   90.00
#
_symmetry.space_group_name_H-M   'P 1'
#
loop_
_entity.id
_entity.type
_entity.pdbx_description
1 polymer ?
#
loop_
_entity_poly.entity_id
_entity_poly.type
_entity_poly.pdbx_seq_one_letter_code
_entity_poly.pdbx_strand_id
1 'polypeptide(L)'
;MRSHPAGPRPGRGAGAVPAGRRRHGCQRVTPGISTRDVYNALRSKLGLSWLEGHSGSERSIRGDFPGAAGQNLVGPLNCIHPNRIQVIGHAELIYFASLEPGFYRDVLDKLFDARPAAIVLADGIEPEDALLAQAAASGTPLMSSPLPDNRVTGELQHYLARALAERTIDHGVFMEILGIGLLLRGGPGIGKSELALELISRGHRLVADDAPHFSRVAPDTVTGRCPPLLQDFLEVRGLGVLNIRAMFGDAAVKQEKQLQLIVNLQSMNDTELRSIDRLQGSYSTRDVLGLPIPQVDLPVAPGREMSVLVEAAVRQYNLMRNGYDATEEFIRRQQQAIVDG
;
A
#
# COMPACT_ATOMS: atom_id res chain seq x y z
N MET A 1 51.07 -43.69 -46.36
CA MET A 1 51.75 -43.14 -45.17
C MET A 1 50.77 -42.17 -44.53
N ARG A 2 49.99 -42.66 -43.55
CA ARG A 2 50.16 -42.45 -42.09
C ARG A 2 50.04 -40.97 -41.71
N SER A 3 49.22 -40.49 -40.77
CA SER A 3 48.12 -41.01 -39.93
C SER A 3 47.72 -39.85 -38.99
N HIS A 4 46.43 -39.65 -38.75
CA HIS A 4 45.81 -38.85 -37.67
C HIS A 4 46.30 -39.25 -36.25
N PRO A 5 45.91 -38.57 -35.13
CA PRO A 5 45.04 -37.38 -34.97
C PRO A 5 45.59 -36.29 -34.00
N ALA A 6 44.99 -35.10 -34.02
CA ALA A 6 45.10 -34.12 -32.92
C ALA A 6 43.76 -34.02 -32.18
N GLY A 7 43.81 -34.21 -30.86
CA GLY A 7 42.66 -34.35 -29.96
C GLY A 7 41.86 -33.06 -29.70
N PRO A 8 40.75 -33.18 -28.95
CA PRO A 8 39.73 -32.16 -28.85
C PRO A 8 40.15 -30.98 -27.95
N ARG A 9 39.74 -29.77 -28.35
CA ARG A 9 39.92 -28.52 -27.59
C ARG A 9 39.19 -28.60 -26.25
N PRO A 10 39.77 -28.15 -25.13
CA PRO A 10 39.08 -28.08 -23.85
C PRO A 10 37.99 -27.01 -23.92
N GLY A 11 36.76 -27.42 -23.62
CA GLY A 11 35.61 -26.53 -23.48
C GLY A 11 35.87 -25.52 -22.38
N ARG A 12 35.58 -24.25 -22.66
CA ARG A 12 35.56 -23.19 -21.66
C ARG A 12 34.57 -23.58 -20.57
N GLY A 13 35.12 -23.84 -19.39
CA GLY A 13 34.38 -24.17 -18.18
C GLY A 13 33.36 -23.08 -17.87
N ALA A 14 32.18 -23.56 -17.47
CA ALA A 14 31.05 -22.77 -17.03
C ALA A 14 31.49 -21.72 -16.01
N GLY A 15 31.22 -20.46 -16.32
CA GLY A 15 31.19 -19.41 -15.31
C GLY A 15 30.12 -19.78 -14.29
N ALA A 16 30.56 -20.07 -13.06
CA ALA A 16 29.67 -20.22 -11.93
C ALA A 16 28.91 -18.92 -11.73
N VAL A 17 27.63 -18.92 -12.10
CA VAL A 17 26.67 -17.88 -11.74
C VAL A 17 26.57 -17.89 -10.21
N PRO A 18 26.79 -16.77 -9.51
CA PRO A 18 26.66 -16.76 -8.06
C PRO A 18 25.22 -17.08 -7.70
N ALA A 19 25.06 -18.04 -6.79
CA ALA A 19 23.78 -18.52 -6.28
C ALA A 19 22.88 -17.34 -5.94
N GLY A 20 21.76 -17.23 -6.67
CA GLY A 20 20.75 -16.23 -6.44
C GLY A 20 20.31 -16.27 -4.99
N ARG A 21 20.41 -15.13 -4.30
CA ARG A 21 19.70 -14.89 -3.04
C ARG A 21 18.25 -15.29 -3.28
N ARG A 22 17.79 -16.34 -2.59
CA ARG A 22 16.37 -16.71 -2.56
C ARG A 22 15.62 -15.51 -2.00
N ARG A 23 15.05 -14.69 -2.88
CA ARG A 23 14.06 -13.68 -2.52
C ARG A 23 12.88 -14.49 -1.97
N HIS A 24 12.67 -14.45 -0.65
CA HIS A 24 11.40 -14.89 -0.08
C HIS A 24 10.31 -14.08 -0.80
N GLY A 25 9.55 -14.77 -1.64
CA GLY A 25 8.67 -14.18 -2.63
C GLY A 25 7.49 -13.48 -1.97
N CYS A 26 7.61 -12.18 -1.79
CA CYS A 26 6.46 -11.29 -1.69
C CYS A 26 5.73 -11.36 -3.05
N GLN A 27 4.60 -12.06 -3.10
CA GLN A 27 3.74 -12.08 -4.28
C GLN A 27 3.06 -10.71 -4.41
N ARG A 28 3.54 -9.88 -5.34
CA ARG A 28 2.87 -8.63 -5.71
C ARG A 28 1.64 -8.97 -6.53
N VAL A 29 0.48 -8.53 -6.07
CA VAL A 29 -0.79 -8.65 -6.80
C VAL A 29 -1.39 -7.25 -6.95
N THR A 30 -1.68 -6.86 -8.19
CA THR A 30 -2.44 -5.65 -8.48
C THR A 30 -3.89 -6.06 -8.77
N PRO A 31 -4.88 -5.62 -7.97
CA PRO A 31 -6.28 -5.94 -8.22
C PRO A 31 -6.76 -5.30 -9.52
N GLY A 32 -7.56 -6.02 -10.32
CA GLY A 32 -8.36 -5.41 -11.37
C GLY A 32 -9.61 -4.77 -10.76
N ILE A 33 -10.03 -3.60 -11.26
CA ILE A 33 -11.28 -2.95 -10.87
C ILE A 33 -12.08 -2.54 -12.11
N SER A 34 -13.38 -2.81 -12.11
CA SER A 34 -14.30 -2.44 -13.18
C SER A 34 -14.97 -1.08 -12.93
N THR A 35 -15.60 -0.54 -13.97
CA THR A 35 -16.42 0.68 -13.85
C THR A 35 -17.63 0.47 -12.94
N ARG A 36 -18.25 -0.71 -12.98
CA ARG A 36 -19.34 -1.10 -12.08
C ARG A 36 -18.91 -1.09 -10.62
N ASP A 37 -17.70 -1.57 -10.30
CA ASP A 37 -17.17 -1.54 -8.94
C ASP A 37 -17.00 -0.11 -8.43
N VAL A 38 -16.47 0.78 -9.27
CA VAL A 38 -16.33 2.22 -8.96
C VAL A 38 -17.70 2.84 -8.69
N TYR A 39 -18.67 2.61 -9.59
CA TYR A 39 -20.03 3.11 -9.42
C TYR A 39 -20.65 2.63 -8.11
N ASN A 40 -20.63 1.32 -7.84
CA ASN A 40 -21.24 0.75 -6.64
C ASN A 40 -20.60 1.28 -5.35
N ALA A 41 -19.28 1.45 -5.33
CA ALA A 41 -18.56 1.96 -4.17
C ALA A 41 -18.83 3.44 -3.90
N LEU A 42 -19.01 4.25 -4.95
CA LEU A 42 -19.09 5.71 -4.83
C LEU A 42 -20.48 6.31 -5.04
N ARG A 43 -21.47 5.55 -5.52
CA ARG A 43 -22.81 6.07 -5.85
C ARG A 43 -23.45 6.88 -4.73
N SER A 44 -23.39 6.38 -3.49
CA SER A 44 -24.01 7.06 -2.36
C SER A 44 -23.22 8.27 -1.90
N LYS A 45 -21.89 8.22 -2.01
CA LYS A 45 -21.00 9.28 -1.56
C LYS A 45 -20.98 10.46 -2.53
N LEU A 46 -21.07 10.17 -3.82
CA LEU A 46 -21.00 11.15 -4.91
C LEU A 46 -22.37 11.49 -5.51
N GLY A 47 -23.44 10.79 -5.14
CA GLY A 47 -24.74 10.96 -5.78
C GLY A 47 -24.73 10.50 -7.25
N LEU A 48 -23.95 9.48 -7.59
CA LEU A 48 -23.82 9.03 -8.98
C LEU A 48 -25.12 8.41 -9.48
N SER A 49 -25.55 8.86 -10.65
CA SER A 49 -26.64 8.26 -11.42
C SER A 49 -26.10 7.74 -12.74
N TRP A 50 -26.45 6.50 -13.09
CA TRP A 50 -26.07 5.91 -14.38
C TRP A 50 -27.06 6.38 -15.45
N LEU A 51 -26.54 7.02 -16.50
CA LEU A 51 -27.35 7.58 -17.59
C LEU A 51 -27.40 6.61 -18.77
N GLU A 52 -26.23 6.24 -19.31
CA GLU A 52 -26.14 5.45 -20.54
C GLU A 52 -24.91 4.53 -20.60
N GLY A 53 -24.82 3.70 -21.63
CA GLY A 53 -23.64 2.86 -21.89
C GLY A 53 -23.47 1.68 -20.92
N HIS A 54 -24.61 1.15 -20.46
CA HIS A 54 -24.69 0.03 -19.51
C HIS A 54 -23.91 -1.23 -19.97
N SER A 55 -23.80 -1.45 -21.27
CA SER A 55 -23.06 -2.56 -21.88
C SER A 55 -21.56 -2.53 -21.57
N GLY A 56 -20.98 -1.37 -21.27
CA GLY A 56 -19.58 -1.22 -20.87
C GLY A 56 -19.32 -1.25 -19.36
N SER A 57 -20.29 -1.67 -18.55
CA SER A 57 -20.16 -1.64 -17.08
C SER A 57 -18.96 -2.41 -16.53
N GLU A 58 -18.50 -3.46 -17.23
CA GLU A 58 -17.34 -4.28 -16.85
C GLU A 58 -16.00 -3.76 -17.43
N ARG A 59 -15.97 -2.56 -18.03
CA ARG A 59 -14.72 -1.96 -18.52
C ARG A 59 -13.71 -1.81 -17.38
N SER A 60 -12.52 -2.37 -17.57
CA SER A 60 -11.44 -2.25 -16.58
C SER A 60 -10.90 -0.83 -16.51
N ILE A 61 -10.65 -0.34 -15.28
CA ILE A 61 -10.00 0.93 -15.00
C ILE A 61 -8.47 0.83 -15.17
N ARG A 62 -7.89 -0.36 -15.04
CA ARG A 62 -6.44 -0.59 -15.19
C ARG A 62 -6.19 -1.85 -16.01
N GLY A 63 -5.36 -1.79 -17.05
CA GLY A 63 -5.09 -2.94 -17.92
C GLY A 63 -4.37 -2.57 -19.21
N ASP A 64 -4.16 -3.56 -20.08
CA ASP A 64 -3.50 -3.39 -21.37
C ASP A 64 -4.47 -2.81 -22.40
N PHE A 65 -4.33 -1.52 -22.64
CA PHE A 65 -4.87 -0.82 -23.80
C PHE A 65 -3.80 0.17 -24.32
N PRO A 66 -3.85 0.57 -25.61
CA PRO A 66 -2.84 1.46 -26.19
C PRO A 66 -2.73 2.76 -25.36
N GLY A 67 -1.52 3.08 -24.88
CA GLY A 67 -1.28 4.27 -24.05
C GLY A 67 -1.56 4.12 -22.55
N ALA A 68 -1.84 2.91 -22.04
CA ALA A 68 -2.10 2.67 -20.61
C ALA A 68 -0.92 3.04 -19.68
N ALA A 69 0.31 3.04 -20.19
CA ALA A 69 1.49 3.43 -19.43
C ALA A 69 1.55 4.97 -19.28
N GLY A 70 1.44 5.46 -18.04
CA GLY A 70 1.50 6.90 -17.73
C GLY A 70 0.17 7.64 -17.90
N GLN A 71 -0.93 6.94 -18.22
CA GLN A 71 -2.27 7.53 -18.25
C GLN A 71 -2.75 7.85 -16.84
N ASN A 72 -3.25 9.07 -16.63
CA ASN A 72 -3.96 9.43 -15.42
C ASN A 72 -5.31 8.67 -15.37
N LEU A 73 -5.62 8.09 -14.22
CA LEU A 73 -6.82 7.28 -14.07
C LEU A 73 -8.09 8.12 -14.09
N VAL A 74 -8.06 9.31 -13.50
CA VAL A 74 -9.21 10.21 -13.37
C VAL A 74 -8.73 11.64 -13.49
N GLY A 75 -9.45 12.45 -14.25
CA GLY A 75 -9.23 13.88 -14.33
C GLY A 75 -10.26 14.57 -15.22
N PRO A 76 -10.11 15.88 -15.45
CA PRO A 76 -10.97 16.63 -16.37
C PRO A 76 -10.88 16.09 -17.80
N LEU A 77 -11.72 16.58 -18.70
CA LEU A 77 -11.62 16.25 -20.13
C LEU A 77 -10.21 16.54 -20.66
N ASN A 78 -9.60 15.55 -21.31
CA ASN A 78 -8.33 15.72 -22.00
C ASN A 78 -8.34 14.91 -23.30
N CYS A 79 -8.25 15.57 -24.45
CA CYS A 79 -8.24 14.88 -25.75
C CYS A 79 -6.82 14.56 -26.25
N ILE A 80 -5.78 15.08 -25.60
CA ILE A 80 -4.37 14.88 -25.98
C ILE A 80 -3.77 13.70 -25.21
N HIS A 81 -3.97 13.70 -23.90
CA HIS A 81 -3.61 12.61 -22.98
C HIS A 81 -4.86 12.21 -22.20
N PRO A 82 -5.77 11.41 -22.81
CA PRO A 82 -7.06 11.09 -22.21
C PRO A 82 -6.92 10.46 -20.84
N ASN A 83 -7.73 10.92 -19.89
CA ASN A 83 -7.87 10.24 -18.61
C ASN A 83 -8.69 8.95 -18.80
N ARG A 84 -8.45 7.94 -17.97
CA ARG A 84 -9.21 6.69 -18.06
C ARG A 84 -10.69 6.88 -17.72
N ILE A 85 -10.97 7.67 -16.69
CA ILE A 85 -12.27 8.23 -16.36
C ILE A 85 -12.20 9.73 -16.59
N GLN A 86 -13.04 10.24 -17.49
CA GLN A 86 -13.08 11.68 -17.80
C GLN A 86 -14.21 12.34 -17.03
N VAL A 87 -13.91 13.40 -16.29
CA VAL A 87 -14.88 14.22 -15.59
C VAL A 87 -15.13 15.48 -16.42
N ILE A 88 -16.39 15.80 -16.66
CA ILE A 88 -16.81 16.98 -17.43
C ILE A 88 -17.62 17.86 -16.49
N GLY A 89 -17.12 19.05 -16.19
CA GLY A 89 -17.80 20.07 -15.41
C GLY A 89 -18.24 21.25 -16.28
N HIS A 90 -18.61 22.35 -15.62
CA HIS A 90 -19.07 23.56 -16.31
C HIS A 90 -17.99 24.18 -17.21
N ALA A 91 -16.72 24.11 -16.82
CA ALA A 91 -15.63 24.67 -17.61
C ALA A 91 -15.52 24.00 -18.98
N GLU A 92 -15.63 22.67 -19.02
CA GLU A 92 -15.64 21.89 -20.26
C GLU A 92 -16.89 22.19 -21.11
N LEU A 93 -18.06 22.36 -20.49
CA LEU A 93 -19.27 22.75 -21.24
C LEU A 93 -19.17 24.15 -21.85
N ILE A 94 -18.63 25.12 -21.12
CA ILE A 94 -18.41 26.48 -21.64
C ILE A 94 -17.45 26.42 -22.82
N TYR A 95 -16.40 25.60 -22.72
CA TYR A 95 -15.51 25.32 -23.84
C TYR A 95 -16.26 24.71 -25.03
N PHE A 96 -17.08 23.68 -24.82
CA PHE A 96 -17.88 23.06 -25.89
C PHE A 96 -18.83 24.06 -26.57
N ALA A 97 -19.52 24.88 -25.79
CA ALA A 97 -20.42 25.91 -26.30
C ALA A 97 -19.71 27.01 -27.11
N SER A 98 -18.39 27.19 -26.90
CA SER A 98 -17.58 28.14 -27.67
C SER A 98 -17.10 27.59 -29.02
N LEU A 99 -17.23 26.28 -29.27
CA LEU A 99 -16.78 25.63 -30.49
C LEU A 99 -17.82 25.73 -31.60
N GLU A 100 -17.36 25.82 -32.86
CA GLU A 100 -18.28 25.63 -33.99
C GLU A 100 -18.80 24.17 -34.01
N PRO A 101 -20.01 23.91 -34.54
CA PRO A 101 -20.64 22.59 -34.49
C PRO A 101 -19.79 21.44 -35.06
N GLY A 102 -18.91 21.72 -36.04
CA GLY A 102 -17.97 20.74 -36.58
C GLY A 102 -16.89 20.33 -35.58
N PHE A 103 -16.31 21.30 -34.87
CA PHE A 103 -15.29 21.05 -33.85
C PHE A 103 -15.85 20.33 -32.63
N TYR A 104 -17.11 20.59 -32.25
CA TYR A 104 -17.76 19.86 -31.17
C TYR A 104 -17.86 18.36 -31.48
N ARG A 105 -18.26 18.00 -32.71
CA ARG A 105 -18.29 16.60 -33.16
C ARG A 105 -16.89 15.97 -33.14
N ASP A 106 -15.88 16.68 -33.64
CA ASP A 106 -14.50 16.17 -33.61
C ASP A 106 -13.99 15.92 -32.19
N VAL A 107 -14.42 16.73 -31.21
CA VAL A 107 -14.07 16.54 -29.80
C VAL A 107 -14.78 15.33 -29.19
N LEU A 108 -16.07 15.16 -29.48
CA LEU A 108 -16.82 13.97 -29.07
C LEU A 108 -16.22 12.70 -29.68
N ASP A 109 -15.93 12.70 -30.98
CA ASP A 109 -15.34 11.55 -31.66
C ASP A 109 -13.98 11.19 -31.01
N LYS A 110 -13.11 12.17 -30.75
CA LYS A 110 -11.85 11.94 -30.01
C LYS A 110 -12.07 11.40 -28.59
N LEU A 111 -13.07 11.91 -27.87
CA LEU A 111 -13.41 11.46 -26.52
C LEU A 111 -13.78 9.98 -26.51
N PHE A 112 -14.62 9.52 -27.44
CA PHE A 112 -15.05 8.11 -27.49
C PHE A 112 -14.04 7.19 -28.17
N ASP A 113 -13.25 7.69 -29.14
CA ASP A 113 -12.14 6.95 -29.76
C ASP A 113 -11.05 6.61 -28.76
N ALA A 114 -10.86 7.44 -27.74
CA ALA A 114 -9.98 7.15 -26.59
C ALA A 114 -10.49 5.99 -25.71
N ARG A 115 -11.71 5.48 -25.97
CA ARG A 115 -12.38 4.38 -25.26
C ARG A 115 -12.32 4.51 -23.74
N PRO A 116 -12.79 5.64 -23.15
CA PRO A 116 -12.72 5.84 -21.71
C PRO A 116 -13.44 4.70 -20.96
N ALA A 117 -12.97 4.38 -19.76
CA ALA A 117 -13.69 3.44 -18.91
C ALA A 117 -15.05 4.00 -18.50
N ALA A 118 -15.10 5.31 -18.25
CA ALA A 118 -16.31 6.04 -17.93
C ALA A 118 -16.17 7.53 -18.24
N ILE A 119 -17.32 8.18 -18.43
CA ILE A 119 -17.46 9.64 -18.45
C ILE A 119 -18.40 10.02 -17.30
N VAL A 120 -18.02 11.02 -16.51
CA VAL A 120 -18.83 11.53 -15.40
C VAL A 120 -19.13 13.00 -15.63
N LEU A 121 -20.41 13.33 -15.81
CA LEU A 121 -20.90 14.70 -15.81
C LEU A 121 -21.04 15.19 -14.37
N ALA A 122 -20.27 16.20 -13.99
CA ALA A 122 -20.31 16.79 -12.66
C ALA A 122 -21.26 17.98 -12.61
N ASP A 123 -21.32 18.65 -11.45
CA ASP A 123 -22.04 19.91 -11.24
C ASP A 123 -23.55 19.88 -11.53
N GLY A 124 -24.17 18.69 -11.58
CA GLY A 124 -25.59 18.57 -11.93
C GLY A 124 -25.89 18.92 -13.40
N ILE A 125 -24.90 18.77 -14.27
CA ILE A 125 -25.04 18.99 -15.71
C ILE A 125 -26.05 18.00 -16.30
N GLU A 126 -27.00 18.53 -17.06
CA GLU A 126 -27.89 17.73 -17.89
C GLU A 126 -27.16 17.30 -19.17
N PRO A 127 -27.18 16.00 -19.53
CA PRO A 127 -26.50 15.48 -20.70
C PRO A 127 -27.18 15.93 -22.00
N GLU A 128 -26.39 16.30 -23.02
CA GLU A 128 -26.91 16.53 -24.37
C GLU A 128 -27.23 15.20 -25.09
N ASP A 129 -28.25 15.23 -25.97
CA ASP A 129 -28.69 14.05 -26.74
C ASP A 129 -27.56 13.42 -27.57
N ALA A 130 -26.66 14.24 -28.13
CA ALA A 130 -25.53 13.75 -28.91
C ALA A 130 -24.56 12.91 -28.05
N LEU A 131 -24.30 13.35 -26.82
CA LEU A 131 -23.44 12.64 -25.88
C LEU A 131 -24.07 11.33 -25.43
N LEU A 132 -25.39 11.34 -25.12
CA LEU A 132 -26.15 10.14 -24.77
C LEU A 132 -26.12 9.11 -25.90
N ALA A 133 -26.39 9.55 -27.13
CA ALA A 133 -26.40 8.68 -28.31
C ALA A 133 -25.03 8.03 -28.56
N GLN A 134 -23.93 8.79 -28.46
CA GLN A 134 -22.59 8.24 -28.62
C GLN A 134 -22.17 7.31 -27.46
N ALA A 135 -22.57 7.62 -26.22
CA ALA A 135 -22.34 6.75 -25.07
C ALA A 135 -23.05 5.40 -25.23
N ALA A 136 -24.31 5.42 -25.68
CA ALA A 136 -25.08 4.22 -25.98
C ALA A 136 -24.45 3.41 -27.13
N ALA A 137 -24.10 4.07 -28.24
CA ALA A 137 -23.53 3.42 -29.42
C ALA A 137 -22.16 2.77 -29.15
N SER A 138 -21.30 3.46 -28.38
CA SER A 138 -19.97 2.95 -28.01
C SER A 138 -20.00 2.00 -26.81
N GLY A 139 -21.13 1.91 -26.10
CA GLY A 139 -21.22 1.22 -24.82
C GLY A 139 -20.31 1.83 -23.75
N THR A 140 -20.07 3.14 -23.80
CA THR A 140 -19.22 3.85 -22.83
C THR A 140 -20.06 4.29 -21.64
N PRO A 141 -19.78 3.82 -20.42
CA PRO A 141 -20.50 4.24 -19.23
C PRO A 141 -20.54 5.77 -19.08
N LEU A 142 -21.75 6.33 -19.08
CA LEU A 142 -22.00 7.73 -18.82
C LEU A 142 -22.77 7.86 -17.52
N MET A 143 -22.24 8.65 -16.60
CA MET A 143 -22.81 8.89 -15.29
C MET A 143 -22.95 10.39 -15.04
N SER A 144 -23.88 10.78 -14.18
CA SER A 144 -24.00 12.15 -13.67
C SER A 144 -23.82 12.20 -12.16
N SER A 145 -23.37 13.35 -11.69
CA SER A 145 -23.18 13.69 -10.28
C SER A 145 -23.67 15.12 -10.05
N PRO A 146 -24.47 15.38 -8.99
CA PRO A 146 -24.85 16.74 -8.62
C PRO A 146 -23.71 17.51 -7.93
N LEU A 147 -22.62 16.83 -7.56
CA LEU A 147 -21.50 17.43 -6.84
C LEU A 147 -20.50 18.13 -7.78
N PRO A 148 -19.75 19.13 -7.25
CA PRO A 148 -18.68 19.80 -7.98
C PRO A 148 -17.64 18.86 -8.59
N ASP A 149 -17.17 19.18 -9.81
CA ASP A 149 -16.15 18.45 -10.57
C ASP A 149 -14.87 18.10 -9.78
N ASN A 150 -14.36 19.04 -8.99
CA ASN A 150 -13.16 18.87 -8.17
C ASN A 150 -13.37 17.83 -7.06
N ARG A 151 -14.57 17.77 -6.48
CA ARG A 151 -14.95 16.82 -5.43
C ARG A 151 -15.15 15.44 -6.03
N VAL A 152 -15.81 15.34 -7.17
CA VAL A 152 -15.96 14.08 -7.93
C VAL A 152 -14.59 13.52 -8.28
N THR A 153 -13.72 14.35 -8.86
CA THR A 153 -12.36 13.97 -9.24
C THR A 153 -11.54 13.51 -8.05
N GLY A 154 -11.51 14.27 -6.96
CA GLY A 154 -10.72 13.94 -5.77
C GLY A 154 -11.15 12.64 -5.09
N GLU A 155 -12.46 12.38 -5.00
CA GLU A 155 -12.99 11.15 -4.41
C GLU A 155 -12.74 9.92 -5.28
N LEU A 156 -12.90 10.05 -6.61
CA LEU A 156 -12.55 9.00 -7.56
C LEU A 156 -11.04 8.68 -7.49
N GLN A 157 -10.18 9.71 -7.48
CA GLN A 157 -8.74 9.54 -7.33
C GLN A 157 -8.38 8.84 -6.02
N HIS A 158 -8.96 9.27 -4.89
CA HIS A 158 -8.73 8.66 -3.58
C HIS A 158 -9.15 7.19 -3.56
N TYR A 159 -10.34 6.88 -4.08
CA TYR A 159 -10.85 5.51 -4.13
C TYR A 159 -9.96 4.62 -5.00
N LEU A 160 -9.64 5.06 -6.22
CA LEU A 160 -8.83 4.28 -7.15
C LEU A 160 -7.40 4.09 -6.64
N ALA A 161 -6.79 5.09 -6.02
CA ALA A 161 -5.47 4.97 -5.39
C ALA A 161 -5.46 3.81 -4.38
N ARG A 162 -6.50 3.67 -3.55
CA ARG A 162 -6.62 2.58 -2.57
C ARG A 162 -6.98 1.24 -3.22
N ALA A 163 -7.90 1.24 -4.20
CA ALA A 163 -8.38 0.03 -4.85
C ALA A 163 -7.28 -0.65 -5.69
N LEU A 164 -6.49 0.15 -6.40
CA LEU A 164 -5.43 -0.27 -7.32
C LEU A 164 -4.03 -0.24 -6.72
N ALA A 165 -3.89 0.07 -5.43
CA ALA A 165 -2.61 0.06 -4.73
C ALA A 165 -1.94 -1.30 -4.85
N GLU A 166 -0.63 -1.31 -5.10
CA GLU A 166 0.18 -2.53 -5.02
C GLU A 166 0.05 -3.12 -3.61
N ARG A 167 -0.10 -4.45 -3.53
CA ARG A 167 -0.26 -5.17 -2.27
C ARG A 167 0.83 -6.21 -2.06
N THR A 168 1.20 -6.40 -0.80
CA THR A 168 2.03 -7.51 -0.34
C THR A 168 1.49 -8.07 0.96
N ILE A 169 1.72 -9.34 1.20
CA ILE A 169 1.59 -9.96 2.53
C ILE A 169 2.97 -9.96 3.16
N ASP A 170 3.07 -9.59 4.43
CA ASP A 170 4.32 -9.70 5.16
C ASP A 170 4.13 -10.34 6.53
N HIS A 171 4.54 -11.60 6.66
CA HIS A 171 4.18 -12.42 7.81
C HIS A 171 4.71 -11.86 9.13
N GLY A 172 3.82 -11.82 10.13
CA GLY A 172 4.07 -11.23 11.44
C GLY A 172 2.78 -10.75 12.10
N VAL A 173 2.93 -10.12 13.27
CA VAL A 173 1.80 -9.52 13.99
C VAL A 173 1.85 -8.01 13.82
N PHE A 174 0.82 -7.43 13.20
CA PHE A 174 0.73 -6.00 12.97
C PHE A 174 -0.15 -5.35 14.05
N MET A 175 0.38 -4.32 14.72
CA MET A 175 -0.24 -3.69 15.88
C MET A 175 -0.09 -2.18 15.87
N GLU A 176 -0.91 -1.48 16.65
CA GLU A 176 -0.71 -0.08 17.03
C GLU A 176 -0.20 -0.02 18.48
N ILE A 177 1.04 0.46 18.66
CA ILE A 177 1.70 0.61 19.95
C ILE A 177 2.03 2.08 20.15
N LEU A 178 1.52 2.69 21.22
CA LEU A 178 1.69 4.13 21.51
C LEU A 178 1.40 5.04 20.28
N GLY A 179 0.37 4.67 19.50
CA GLY A 179 -0.04 5.41 18.30
C GLY A 179 0.81 5.14 17.04
N ILE A 180 1.85 4.31 17.12
CA ILE A 180 2.71 3.92 15.99
C ILE A 180 2.27 2.56 15.45
N GLY A 181 2.11 2.45 14.13
CA GLY A 181 1.87 1.16 13.50
C GLY A 181 3.16 0.37 13.35
N LEU A 182 3.19 -0.79 13.98
CA LEU A 182 4.37 -1.60 14.16
C LEU A 182 4.12 -3.04 13.71
N LEU A 183 5.02 -3.59 12.89
CA LEU A 183 5.00 -5.00 12.50
C LEU A 183 6.03 -5.79 13.33
N LEU A 184 5.53 -6.71 14.16
CA LEU A 184 6.33 -7.69 14.88
C LEU A 184 6.67 -8.86 13.96
N ARG A 185 7.96 -9.07 13.73
CA ARG A 185 8.52 -10.14 12.90
C ARG A 185 9.40 -11.06 13.72
N GLY A 186 9.73 -12.19 13.14
CA GLY A 186 10.64 -13.18 13.72
C GLY A 186 10.25 -14.59 13.31
N GLY A 187 11.13 -15.55 13.59
CA GLY A 187 10.93 -16.96 13.25
C GLY A 187 9.66 -17.57 13.84
N PRO A 188 9.16 -18.69 13.28
CA PRO A 188 8.05 -19.43 13.88
C PRO A 188 8.37 -19.82 15.33
N GLY A 189 7.42 -19.66 16.24
CA GLY A 189 7.58 -20.07 17.65
C GLY A 189 8.47 -19.17 18.51
N ILE A 190 8.92 -18.02 18.01
CA ILE A 190 9.74 -17.07 18.78
C ILE A 190 8.95 -16.29 19.86
N GLY A 191 7.63 -16.45 19.93
CA GLY A 191 6.79 -15.76 20.92
C GLY A 191 6.08 -14.50 20.42
N LYS A 192 5.85 -14.34 19.10
CA LYS A 192 5.23 -13.12 18.54
C LYS A 192 3.80 -12.91 19.05
N SER A 193 2.98 -13.96 19.02
CA SER A 193 1.56 -13.87 19.40
C SER A 193 1.38 -13.73 20.91
N GLU A 194 2.25 -14.38 21.69
CA GLU A 194 2.32 -14.24 23.15
C GLU A 194 2.70 -12.80 23.53
N LEU A 195 3.72 -12.24 22.87
CA LEU A 195 4.10 -10.84 23.03
C LEU A 195 2.98 -9.89 22.61
N ALA A 196 2.28 -10.18 21.52
CA ALA A 196 1.14 -9.40 21.08
C ALA A 196 0.00 -9.40 22.11
N LEU A 197 -0.32 -10.55 22.69
CA LEU A 197 -1.31 -10.67 23.75
C LEU A 197 -0.92 -9.87 25.00
N GLU A 198 0.35 -9.90 25.38
CA GLU A 198 0.87 -9.09 26.48
C GLU A 198 0.74 -7.58 26.20
N LEU A 199 1.09 -7.14 24.98
CA LEU A 199 0.96 -5.74 24.56
C LEU A 199 -0.51 -5.30 24.50
N ILE A 200 -1.42 -6.15 24.06
CA ILE A 200 -2.87 -5.87 24.09
C ILE A 200 -3.34 -5.67 25.53
N SER A 201 -2.89 -6.52 26.45
CA SER A 201 -3.20 -6.41 27.88
C SER A 201 -2.68 -5.12 28.51
N ARG A 202 -1.68 -4.47 27.89
CA ARG A 202 -1.15 -3.14 28.25
C ARG A 202 -1.86 -1.97 27.54
N GLY A 203 -2.93 -2.22 26.80
CA GLY A 203 -3.75 -1.20 26.14
C GLY A 203 -3.36 -0.88 24.69
N HIS A 204 -2.44 -1.64 24.10
CA HIS A 204 -2.12 -1.55 22.67
C HIS A 204 -3.16 -2.29 21.82
N ARG A 205 -3.16 -2.06 20.51
CA ARG A 205 -4.26 -2.52 19.64
C ARG A 205 -3.75 -3.49 18.58
N LEU A 206 -4.44 -4.60 18.42
CA LEU A 206 -4.20 -5.54 17.32
C LEU A 206 -4.74 -4.97 16.01
N VAL A 207 -3.94 -5.01 14.95
CA VAL A 207 -4.43 -4.75 13.59
C VAL A 207 -4.66 -6.07 12.86
N ALA A 208 -3.65 -6.95 12.84
CA ALA A 208 -3.73 -8.24 12.17
C ALA A 208 -2.70 -9.23 12.74
N ASP A 209 -3.05 -10.51 12.76
CA ASP A 209 -2.15 -11.62 13.08
C ASP A 209 -1.79 -12.43 11.82
N ASP A 210 -0.59 -13.01 11.82
CA ASP A 210 0.07 -13.85 10.81
C ASP A 210 0.21 -13.29 9.38
N ALA A 211 -0.86 -12.79 8.76
CA ALA A 211 -0.91 -12.42 7.35
C ALA A 211 -1.46 -11.01 7.10
N PRO A 212 -0.87 -9.94 7.69
CA PRO A 212 -1.25 -8.57 7.36
C PRO A 212 -1.04 -8.26 5.88
N HIS A 213 -2.05 -7.64 5.28
CA HIS A 213 -1.99 -7.13 3.92
C HIS A 213 -1.52 -5.68 3.94
N PHE A 214 -0.36 -5.43 3.34
CA PHE A 214 0.20 -4.09 3.18
C PHE A 214 -0.09 -3.56 1.79
N SER A 215 -0.42 -2.27 1.70
CA SER A 215 -0.68 -1.57 0.45
C SER A 215 -0.07 -0.17 0.46
N ARG A 216 0.46 0.27 -0.69
CA ARG A 216 0.98 1.64 -0.87
C ARG A 216 -0.15 2.53 -1.37
N VAL A 217 -0.82 3.18 -0.44
CA VAL A 217 -2.03 3.99 -0.71
C VAL A 217 -1.69 5.45 -1.09
N ALA A 218 -0.47 5.88 -0.82
CA ALA A 218 0.07 7.19 -1.21
C ALA A 218 1.60 7.05 -1.46
N PRO A 219 2.26 8.02 -2.13
CA PRO A 219 3.67 7.93 -2.47
C PRO A 219 4.57 7.53 -1.30
N ASP A 220 4.37 8.09 -0.10
CA ASP A 220 5.27 7.83 1.03
C ASP A 220 4.58 7.09 2.19
N THR A 221 3.52 6.33 1.89
CA THR A 221 2.70 5.69 2.93
C THR A 221 2.36 4.24 2.59
N VAL A 222 2.80 3.33 3.46
CA VAL A 222 2.35 1.93 3.50
C VAL A 222 1.29 1.78 4.59
N THR A 223 0.13 1.21 4.25
CA THR A 223 -0.94 0.89 5.20
C THR A 223 -1.14 -0.61 5.27
N GLY A 224 -1.18 -1.14 6.49
CA GLY A 224 -1.49 -2.55 6.79
C GLY A 224 -2.94 -2.73 7.24
N ARG A 225 -3.54 -3.87 6.86
CA ARG A 225 -4.88 -4.31 7.27
C ARG A 225 -4.92 -5.81 7.52
N CYS A 226 -5.89 -6.27 8.29
CA CYS A 226 -6.21 -7.69 8.40
C CYS A 226 -7.08 -8.16 7.22
N PRO A 227 -6.88 -9.37 6.70
CA PRO A 227 -7.88 -10.04 5.89
C PRO A 227 -9.20 -10.21 6.68
N PRO A 228 -10.39 -10.00 6.07
CA PRO A 228 -11.66 -10.07 6.79
C PRO A 228 -11.90 -11.37 7.58
N LEU A 229 -11.38 -12.49 7.08
CA LEU A 229 -11.51 -13.80 7.72
C LEU A 229 -10.76 -13.91 9.06
N LEU A 230 -9.62 -13.21 9.17
CA LEU A 230 -8.73 -13.26 10.34
C LEU A 230 -8.97 -12.08 11.30
N GLN A 231 -9.84 -11.15 10.92
CA GLN A 231 -10.11 -9.94 11.68
C GLN A 231 -10.55 -10.28 13.11
N ASP A 232 -9.96 -9.56 14.08
CA ASP A 232 -10.22 -9.70 15.53
C ASP A 232 -9.67 -10.97 16.20
N PHE A 233 -9.08 -11.90 15.44
CA PHE A 233 -8.52 -13.13 15.99
C PHE A 233 -7.00 -13.08 16.15
N LEU A 234 -6.50 -13.76 17.19
CA LEU A 234 -5.08 -13.96 17.46
C LEU A 234 -4.85 -15.45 17.79
N GLU A 235 -3.94 -16.12 17.09
CA GLU A 235 -3.57 -17.49 17.42
C GLU A 235 -2.43 -17.50 18.45
N VAL A 236 -2.68 -18.06 19.64
CA VAL A 236 -1.67 -18.17 20.70
C VAL A 236 -1.42 -19.64 21.02
N ARG A 237 -0.14 -20.06 20.98
CA ARG A 237 0.20 -21.46 21.23
C ARG A 237 -0.16 -21.85 22.66
N GLY A 238 -0.77 -23.02 22.81
CA GLY A 238 -1.25 -23.53 24.10
C GLY A 238 -2.62 -22.98 24.53
N LEU A 239 -3.10 -21.88 23.95
CA LEU A 239 -4.44 -21.32 24.20
C LEU A 239 -5.39 -21.48 23.01
N GLY A 240 -4.85 -21.63 21.80
CA GLY A 240 -5.63 -21.70 20.56
C GLY A 240 -5.96 -20.31 20.00
N VAL A 241 -7.04 -20.24 19.21
CA VAL A 241 -7.51 -18.99 18.60
C VAL A 241 -8.33 -18.19 19.60
N LEU A 242 -7.92 -16.95 19.84
CA LEU A 242 -8.57 -16.01 20.76
C LEU A 242 -9.30 -14.92 19.99
N ASN A 243 -10.51 -14.55 20.41
CA ASN A 243 -11.20 -13.37 19.88
C ASN A 243 -10.86 -12.15 20.74
N ILE A 244 -9.97 -11.30 20.22
CA ILE A 244 -9.44 -10.15 20.95
C ILE A 244 -10.52 -9.09 21.19
N ARG A 245 -11.39 -8.83 20.21
CA ARG A 245 -12.49 -7.88 20.37
C ARG A 245 -13.45 -8.30 21.49
N ALA A 246 -13.80 -9.58 21.56
CA ALA A 246 -14.71 -10.10 22.58
C ALA A 246 -14.08 -10.06 23.99
N MET A 247 -12.76 -10.27 24.09
CA MET A 247 -12.06 -10.30 25.38
C MET A 247 -11.69 -8.92 25.92
N PHE A 248 -11.25 -8.00 25.05
CA PHE A 248 -10.66 -6.71 25.44
C PHE A 248 -11.46 -5.49 24.93
N GLY A 249 -12.56 -5.72 24.21
CA GLY A 249 -13.45 -4.69 23.68
C GLY A 249 -13.00 -4.08 22.36
N ASP A 250 -13.84 -3.19 21.82
CA ASP A 250 -13.61 -2.56 20.51
C ASP A 250 -12.33 -1.73 20.43
N ALA A 251 -11.88 -1.18 21.56
CA ALA A 251 -10.67 -0.36 21.64
C ALA A 251 -9.38 -1.17 21.44
N ALA A 252 -9.41 -2.50 21.63
CA ALA A 252 -8.24 -3.38 21.54
C ALA A 252 -7.89 -3.80 20.10
N VAL A 253 -8.71 -3.43 19.13
CA VAL A 253 -8.54 -3.84 17.72
C VAL A 253 -8.68 -2.64 16.78
N LYS A 254 -8.04 -2.70 15.62
CA LYS A 254 -8.10 -1.66 14.61
C LYS A 254 -8.10 -2.26 13.21
N GLN A 255 -8.92 -1.70 12.32
CA GLN A 255 -9.10 -2.22 10.96
C GLN A 255 -7.88 -1.93 10.05
N GLU A 256 -7.25 -0.77 10.25
CA GLU A 256 -6.11 -0.35 9.45
C GLU A 256 -5.16 0.55 10.24
N LYS A 257 -3.87 0.49 9.88
CA LYS A 257 -2.85 1.38 10.42
C LYS A 257 -1.71 1.57 9.43
N GLN A 258 -1.11 2.76 9.42
CA GLN A 258 0.12 3.01 8.67
C GLN A 258 1.27 2.22 9.28
N LEU A 259 2.04 1.50 8.45
CA LEU A 259 3.28 0.84 8.88
C LEU A 259 4.40 1.89 8.98
N GLN A 260 4.99 2.01 10.17
CA GLN A 260 6.01 3.02 10.47
C GLN A 260 7.28 2.43 11.06
N LEU A 261 7.19 1.29 11.74
CA LEU A 261 8.31 0.62 12.39
C LEU A 261 8.17 -0.90 12.25
N ILE A 262 9.28 -1.59 12.03
CA ILE A 262 9.38 -3.04 12.08
C ILE A 262 10.23 -3.42 13.27
N VAL A 263 9.72 -4.30 14.12
CA VAL A 263 10.53 -4.93 15.18
C VAL A 263 10.72 -6.38 14.77
N ASN A 264 11.97 -6.78 14.59
CA ASN A 264 12.30 -8.14 14.22
C ASN A 264 12.92 -8.86 15.41
N LEU A 265 12.15 -9.81 15.96
CA LEU A 265 12.57 -10.67 17.05
C LEU A 265 13.57 -11.69 16.51
N GLN A 266 14.73 -11.78 17.17
CA GLN A 266 15.78 -12.73 16.79
C GLN A 266 16.15 -13.59 17.99
N SER A 267 16.22 -14.91 17.76
CA SER A 267 16.89 -15.81 18.68
C SER A 267 18.38 -15.68 18.43
N MET A 268 19.09 -15.04 19.35
CA MET A 268 20.54 -14.83 19.25
C MET A 268 21.27 -15.69 20.27
N ASN A 269 22.42 -16.21 19.89
CA ASN A 269 23.33 -16.84 20.83
C ASN A 269 24.13 -15.78 21.64
N ASP A 270 24.81 -16.21 22.70
CA ASP A 270 25.58 -15.31 23.58
C ASP A 270 26.67 -14.52 22.84
N THR A 271 27.24 -15.08 21.78
CA THR A 271 28.26 -14.41 20.97
C THR A 271 27.65 -13.29 20.12
N GLU A 272 26.50 -13.55 19.49
CA GLU A 272 25.73 -12.57 18.71
C GLU A 272 25.22 -11.44 19.62
N LEU A 273 24.70 -11.78 20.80
CA LEU A 273 24.27 -10.81 21.81
C LEU A 273 25.39 -9.85 22.24
N ARG A 274 26.63 -10.35 22.34
CA ARG A 274 27.81 -9.53 22.70
C ARG A 274 28.28 -8.64 21.56
N SER A 275 27.93 -8.98 20.32
CA SER A 275 28.30 -8.22 19.12
C SER A 275 27.35 -7.07 18.79
N ILE A 276 26.20 -7.00 19.47
CA ILE A 276 25.27 -5.87 19.35
C ILE A 276 25.96 -4.62 19.88
N ASP A 277 25.99 -3.56 19.06
CA ASP A 277 26.44 -2.25 19.49
C ASP A 277 25.55 -1.75 20.65
N ARG A 278 26.16 -1.63 21.83
CA ARG A 278 25.47 -1.26 23.07
C ARG A 278 25.09 0.23 23.10
N LEU A 279 25.73 1.06 22.27
CA LEU A 279 25.46 2.50 22.19
C LEU A 279 24.46 2.81 21.08
N GLN A 280 24.59 2.15 19.93
CA GLN A 280 23.76 2.46 18.76
C GLN A 280 22.57 1.53 18.57
N GLY A 281 22.54 0.35 19.21
CA GLY A 281 21.50 -0.66 18.94
C GLY A 281 21.62 -1.27 17.53
N SER A 282 20.64 -2.09 17.14
CA SER A 282 20.59 -2.70 15.80
C SER A 282 19.46 -2.09 14.98
N TYR A 283 19.70 -0.89 14.44
CA TYR A 283 18.77 -0.20 13.54
C TYR A 283 19.15 -0.42 12.08
N SER A 284 18.15 -0.72 11.27
CA SER A 284 18.28 -0.86 9.83
C SER A 284 17.02 -0.34 9.15
N THR A 285 16.95 -0.45 7.83
CA THR A 285 15.70 -0.22 7.09
C THR A 285 15.36 -1.46 6.27
N ARG A 286 14.07 -1.65 6.03
CA ARG A 286 13.54 -2.70 5.19
C ARG A 286 12.63 -2.12 4.13
N ASP A 287 12.85 -2.52 2.88
CA ASP A 287 11.96 -2.16 1.78
C ASP A 287 10.59 -2.86 1.93
N VAL A 288 9.53 -2.07 1.94
CA VAL A 288 8.14 -2.55 1.86
C VAL A 288 7.44 -1.73 0.76
N LEU A 289 7.12 -2.38 -0.36
CA LEU A 289 6.48 -1.75 -1.52
C LEU A 289 7.27 -0.53 -2.07
N GLY A 290 8.61 -0.61 -2.06
CA GLY A 290 9.49 0.45 -2.54
C GLY A 290 9.73 1.58 -1.53
N LEU A 291 9.28 1.43 -0.27
CA LEU A 291 9.49 2.39 0.80
C LEU A 291 10.41 1.81 1.88
N PRO A 292 11.46 2.53 2.30
CA PRO A 292 12.35 2.09 3.37
C PRO A 292 11.66 2.31 4.72
N ILE A 293 11.20 1.23 5.35
CA ILE A 293 10.61 1.24 6.68
C ILE A 293 11.71 1.01 7.72
N PRO A 294 11.85 1.86 8.75
CA PRO A 294 12.76 1.63 9.88
C PRO A 294 12.53 0.26 10.52
N GLN A 295 13.61 -0.44 10.82
CA GLN A 295 13.61 -1.73 11.48
C GLN A 295 14.55 -1.72 12.68
N VAL A 296 14.14 -2.35 13.77
CA VAL A 296 15.00 -2.65 14.92
C VAL A 296 15.00 -4.15 15.18
N ASP A 297 16.19 -4.73 15.35
CA ASP A 297 16.34 -6.13 15.71
C ASP A 297 16.43 -6.27 17.25
N LEU A 298 15.48 -7.00 17.84
CA LEU A 298 15.42 -7.24 19.28
C LEU A 298 15.75 -8.70 19.61
N PRO A 299 16.77 -8.96 20.46
CA PRO A 299 17.10 -10.33 20.85
C PRO A 299 16.11 -10.86 21.88
N VAL A 300 15.60 -12.05 21.62
CA VAL A 300 14.76 -12.81 22.55
C VAL A 300 15.65 -13.70 23.41
N ALA A 301 15.60 -13.48 24.73
CA ALA A 301 16.34 -14.25 25.71
C ALA A 301 15.54 -14.37 27.01
N PRO A 302 15.69 -15.47 27.78
CA PRO A 302 15.05 -15.61 29.08
C PRO A 302 15.32 -14.43 30.00
N GLY A 303 14.31 -14.00 30.77
CA GLY A 303 14.41 -12.87 31.70
C GLY A 303 14.30 -11.48 31.07
N ARG A 304 14.16 -11.37 29.74
CA ARG A 304 13.85 -10.10 29.08
C ARG A 304 12.35 -9.89 28.97
N GLU A 305 11.86 -8.77 29.49
CA GLU A 305 10.49 -8.32 29.26
C GLU A 305 10.37 -7.71 27.86
N MET A 306 10.02 -8.54 26.88
CA MET A 306 9.98 -8.13 25.48
C MET A 306 8.98 -7.01 25.21
N SER A 307 7.83 -7.01 25.91
CA SER A 307 6.85 -5.93 25.83
C SER A 307 7.43 -4.57 26.20
N VAL A 308 8.24 -4.51 27.26
CA VAL A 308 8.94 -3.28 27.69
C VAL A 308 9.96 -2.85 26.64
N LEU A 309 10.73 -3.78 26.07
CA LEU A 309 11.71 -3.47 25.02
C LEU A 309 11.05 -2.96 23.73
N VAL A 310 9.93 -3.54 23.33
CA VAL A 310 9.15 -3.06 22.16
C VAL A 310 8.62 -1.66 22.41
N GLU A 311 8.02 -1.39 23.56
CA GLU A 311 7.55 -0.03 23.86
C GLU A 311 8.70 0.98 23.94
N ALA A 312 9.85 0.59 24.51
CA ALA A 312 11.04 1.44 24.56
C ALA A 312 11.55 1.76 23.14
N ALA A 313 11.57 0.77 22.23
CA ALA A 313 11.92 0.98 20.83
C ALA A 313 10.96 1.95 20.13
N VAL A 314 9.65 1.85 20.41
CA VAL A 314 8.64 2.80 19.87
C VAL A 314 8.85 4.21 20.42
N ARG A 315 9.15 4.34 21.73
CA ARG A 315 9.46 5.65 22.35
C ARG A 315 10.72 6.26 21.74
N GLN A 316 11.77 5.47 21.56
CA GLN A 316 13.00 5.91 20.90
C GLN A 316 12.74 6.35 19.45
N TYR A 317 11.97 5.57 18.68
CA TYR A 317 11.57 5.94 17.33
C TYR A 317 10.84 7.29 17.29
N ASN A 318 9.93 7.53 18.23
CA ASN A 318 9.24 8.81 18.35
C ASN A 318 10.19 9.96 18.70
N LEU A 319 11.16 9.74 19.58
CA LEU A 319 12.18 10.74 19.94
C LEU A 319 13.04 11.11 18.72
N MET A 320 13.56 10.12 17.99
CA MET A 320 14.37 10.34 16.79
C MET A 320 13.59 11.09 15.71
N ARG A 321 12.31 10.74 15.50
CA ARG A 321 11.43 11.45 14.56
C ARG A 321 11.16 12.90 14.96
N ASN A 322 11.23 13.21 16.25
CA ASN A 322 11.10 14.56 16.79
C ASN A 322 12.46 15.30 16.87
N GLY A 323 13.54 14.74 16.31
CA GLY A 323 14.86 15.35 16.26
C GLY A 323 15.70 15.17 17.53
N TYR A 324 15.32 14.26 18.44
CA TYR A 324 16.09 13.95 19.64
C TYR A 324 16.81 12.60 19.49
N ASP A 325 18.15 12.65 19.43
CA ASP A 325 19.00 11.46 19.46
C ASP A 325 19.65 11.32 20.85
N ALA A 326 19.17 10.34 21.61
CA ALA A 326 19.68 10.03 22.95
C ALA A 326 21.15 9.57 22.94
N THR A 327 21.60 8.92 21.87
CA THR A 327 22.97 8.42 21.72
C THR A 327 23.93 9.57 21.47
N GLU A 328 23.59 10.50 20.58
CA GLU A 328 24.39 11.72 20.37
C GLU A 328 24.48 12.55 21.66
N GLU A 329 23.36 12.74 22.36
CA GLU A 329 23.33 13.48 23.62
C GLU A 329 24.20 12.81 24.69
N PHE A 330 24.18 11.48 24.78
CA PHE A 330 25.03 10.73 25.71
C PHE A 330 26.51 10.88 25.36
N ILE A 331 26.89 10.74 24.09
CA ILE A 331 28.26 10.93 23.60
C ILE A 331 28.74 12.35 23.93
N ARG A 332 27.90 13.35 23.65
CA ARG A 332 28.20 14.77 23.94
C ARG A 332 28.47 14.99 25.43
N ARG A 333 27.63 14.44 26.32
CA ARG A 333 27.82 14.52 27.78
C ARG A 333 29.09 13.81 28.24
N GLN A 334 29.38 12.65 27.68
CA GLN A 334 30.59 11.90 28.02
C GLN A 334 31.86 12.65 27.61
N GLN A 335 31.88 13.24 26.40
CA GLN A 335 32.99 14.07 25.94
C GLN A 335 33.18 15.29 26.84
N GLN A 336 32.08 15.97 27.21
CA GLN A 336 32.13 17.12 28.12
C GLN A 336 32.71 16.74 29.49
N ALA A 337 32.28 15.61 30.06
CA ALA A 337 32.79 15.13 31.36
C ALA A 337 34.27 14.74 31.33
N ILE A 338 34.82 14.34 30.17
CA ILE A 338 36.25 14.05 29.98
C ILE A 338 37.06 15.35 29.86
N VAL A 339 36.48 16.42 29.32
CA VAL A 339 37.14 17.73 29.17
C VAL A 339 37.14 18.51 30.50
N ASP A 340 36.09 18.35 31.30
CA ASP A 340 35.90 19.08 32.57
C ASP A 340 36.57 18.41 33.78
N GLY A 341 37.17 17.22 33.61
CA GLY A 341 37.84 16.43 34.67
C GLY A 341 39.33 16.26 34.43
#